data_AF-A0A8J2HAI8-F1
#
_entry.id   AF-A0A8J2HAI8-F1
#
_cell.length_a   1.000
_cell.length_b   1.000
_cell.length_c   1.000
_cell.angle_alpha   90.00
_cell.angle_beta   90.00
_cell.angle_gamma   90.00
#
_symmetry.space_group_name_H-M   'P 1'
#
loop_
_entity.id
_entity.type
_entity.pdbx_description
1 polymer ?
#
loop_
_entity_poly.entity_id
_entity_poly.type
_entity_poly.pdbx_seq_one_letter_code
_entity_poly.pdbx_strand_id
1 'polypeptide(L)'
;MAQGKMKVKTKLPDNAKAKQAKNKKGPAVQRRGNAPIKAKKAKLLEAHKLKQMITKTVNKAAESELRERALDGKMSLVKKTPAVKK
;
A
#
# COMPACT_ATOMS: atom_id res chain seq x y z
N MET A 1 -41.53 -48.77 -3.50
CA MET A 1 -41.21 -47.86 -4.62
C MET A 1 -42.26 -46.76 -4.66
N ALA A 2 -41.93 -45.57 -4.18
CA ALA A 2 -42.86 -44.45 -4.11
C ALA A 2 -42.84 -43.66 -5.42
N GLN A 3 -44.03 -43.58 -6.01
CA GLN A 3 -44.42 -42.98 -7.28
C GLN A 3 -43.89 -41.53 -7.44
N GLY A 4 -43.05 -41.31 -8.45
CA GLY A 4 -42.59 -39.98 -8.82
C GLY A 4 -43.75 -39.10 -9.28
N LYS A 5 -43.93 -37.94 -8.63
CA LYS A 5 -44.84 -36.88 -9.07
C LYS A 5 -44.03 -35.60 -9.25
N MET A 6 -43.78 -35.29 -10.51
CA MET A 6 -43.00 -34.17 -11.03
C MET A 6 -43.45 -32.83 -10.41
N LYS A 7 -42.55 -32.12 -9.69
CA LYS A 7 -42.79 -30.72 -9.29
C LYS A 7 -42.31 -29.81 -10.42
N VAL A 8 -43.27 -29.28 -11.15
CA VAL A 8 -43.14 -28.35 -12.28
C VAL A 8 -42.29 -27.13 -11.88
N LYS A 9 -41.36 -26.72 -12.76
CA LYS A 9 -40.63 -25.45 -12.67
C LYS A 9 -41.63 -24.30 -12.72
N THR A 10 -42.05 -23.80 -11.57
CA THR A 10 -42.80 -22.54 -11.50
C THR A 10 -41.89 -21.43 -11.99
N LYS A 11 -42.22 -20.83 -13.15
CA LYS A 11 -41.60 -19.58 -13.58
C LYS A 11 -41.90 -18.54 -12.49
N LEU A 12 -40.86 -18.08 -11.79
CA LEU A 12 -41.01 -16.93 -10.90
C LEU A 12 -41.57 -15.75 -11.72
N PRO A 13 -42.55 -15.00 -11.21
CA PRO A 13 -43.03 -13.80 -11.89
C PRO A 13 -41.87 -12.78 -12.00
N ASP A 14 -41.79 -12.09 -13.14
CA ASP A 14 -40.67 -11.23 -13.55
C ASP A 14 -40.34 -10.09 -12.57
N ASN A 15 -41.21 -9.83 -11.59
CA ASN A 15 -41.04 -8.79 -10.57
C ASN A 15 -40.39 -9.27 -9.26
N ALA A 16 -39.99 -10.55 -9.16
CA ALA A 16 -39.33 -11.08 -7.95
C ALA A 16 -37.85 -10.66 -7.79
N LYS A 17 -37.25 -9.99 -8.79
CA LYS A 17 -35.89 -9.44 -8.71
C LYS A 17 -35.86 -7.91 -8.75
N ALA A 18 -36.71 -7.27 -7.95
CA ALA A 18 -36.64 -5.82 -7.74
C ALA A 18 -36.43 -5.46 -6.27
N LYS A 19 -35.38 -6.01 -5.63
CA LYS A 19 -34.88 -5.46 -4.36
C LYS A 19 -33.36 -5.47 -4.35
N GLN A 20 -32.82 -4.28 -4.11
CA GLN A 20 -31.43 -3.94 -3.77
C GLN A 20 -30.53 -3.51 -4.94
N ALA A 21 -30.87 -2.33 -5.45
CA ALA A 21 -29.88 -1.31 -5.69
C ALA A 21 -28.98 -1.13 -4.44
N LYS A 22 -27.80 -1.75 -4.41
CA LYS A 22 -26.70 -1.45 -3.47
C LYS A 22 -25.42 -2.06 -4.04
N ASN A 23 -24.64 -1.21 -4.71
CA ASN A 23 -23.21 -1.31 -5.05
C ASN A 23 -22.86 -0.75 -6.44
N LYS A 24 -23.45 0.39 -6.82
CA LYS A 24 -22.66 1.34 -7.60
C LYS A 24 -21.66 1.98 -6.63
N LYS A 25 -20.48 1.36 -6.50
CA LYS A 25 -19.33 2.01 -5.85
C LYS A 25 -19.13 3.33 -6.58
N GLY A 26 -19.47 4.45 -5.94
CA GLY A 26 -19.16 5.77 -6.47
C GLY A 26 -17.66 5.90 -6.76
N PRO A 27 -17.24 6.89 -7.58
CA PRO A 27 -15.83 7.07 -7.89
C PRO A 27 -15.03 7.12 -6.59
N ALA A 28 -14.03 6.25 -6.46
CA ALA A 28 -13.14 6.23 -5.32
C ALA A 28 -12.67 7.67 -5.10
N VAL A 29 -12.98 8.25 -3.93
CA VAL A 29 -12.72 9.66 -3.64
C VAL A 29 -11.24 9.93 -3.84
N GLN A 30 -10.88 10.40 -5.03
CA GLN A 30 -9.55 10.85 -5.36
C GLN A 30 -9.36 12.09 -4.49
N ARG A 31 -8.63 11.92 -3.37
CA ARG A 31 -8.31 13.04 -2.50
C ARG A 31 -7.53 14.02 -3.37
N ARG A 32 -8.08 15.22 -3.56
CA ARG A 32 -7.43 16.29 -4.33
C ARG A 32 -6.03 16.51 -3.79
N GLY A 33 -5.03 16.72 -4.66
CA GLY A 33 -3.63 16.88 -4.27
C GLY A 33 -3.37 18.05 -3.31
N ASN A 34 -4.28 19.04 -3.29
CA ASN A 34 -4.29 20.19 -2.40
C ASN A 34 -5.19 20.03 -1.16
N ALA A 35 -5.76 18.84 -0.90
CA ALA A 35 -6.60 18.62 0.26
C ALA A 35 -5.76 18.64 1.55
N PRO A 36 -6.19 19.35 2.61
CA PRO A 36 -5.47 19.40 3.88
C PRO A 36 -5.15 18.00 4.42
N ILE A 37 -3.88 17.79 4.77
CA ILE A 37 -3.40 16.53 5.35
C ILE A 37 -4.02 16.40 6.75
N LYS A 38 -4.74 15.31 6.99
CA LYS A 38 -5.32 15.02 8.32
C LYS A 38 -4.19 14.97 9.36
N ALA A 39 -4.37 15.61 10.52
CA ALA A 39 -3.36 15.70 11.58
C ALA A 39 -2.72 14.34 11.97
N LYS A 40 -3.51 13.25 11.98
CA LYS A 40 -3.00 11.88 12.22
C LYS A 40 -1.98 11.42 11.18
N LYS A 41 -2.16 11.79 9.90
CA LYS A 41 -1.19 11.47 8.84
C LYS A 41 0.08 12.32 8.96
N ALA A 42 -0.01 13.59 9.34
CA ALA A 42 1.15 14.44 9.55
C ALA A 42 2.08 13.89 10.64
N LYS A 43 1.52 13.56 11.81
CA LYS A 43 2.27 12.95 12.93
C LYS A 43 2.98 11.64 12.54
N LEU A 44 2.32 10.79 11.75
CA LEU A 44 2.92 9.54 11.27
C LEU A 44 4.06 9.79 10.27
N LEU A 45 3.90 10.77 9.38
CA LEU A 45 4.95 11.13 8.42
C LEU A 45 6.17 11.74 9.11
N GLU A 46 5.96 12.61 10.10
CA GLU A 46 7.03 13.20 10.91
C GLU A 46 7.79 12.11 11.70
N ALA A 47 7.09 11.25 12.42
CA ALA A 47 7.71 10.16 13.16
C ALA A 47 8.48 9.20 12.24
N HIS A 48 7.95 8.90 11.06
CA HIS A 48 8.63 8.09 10.06
C HIS A 48 9.89 8.77 9.52
N LYS A 49 9.84 10.07 9.21
CA LYS A 49 11.01 10.85 8.78
C LYS A 49 12.09 10.86 9.86
N LEU A 50 11.73 11.06 11.12
CA LEU A 50 12.67 11.01 12.25
C LEU A 50 13.33 9.63 12.35
N LYS A 51 12.54 8.54 12.29
CA LYS A 51 13.09 7.18 12.27
C LYS A 51 14.06 6.97 11.11
N GLN A 52 13.69 7.40 9.89
CA GLN A 52 14.56 7.25 8.73
C GLN A 52 15.87 8.03 8.87
N MET A 53 15.84 9.25 9.43
CA MET A 53 17.07 10.01 9.67
C MET A 53 17.96 9.30 10.68
N ILE A 54 17.41 8.85 11.81
CA ILE A 54 18.15 8.15 12.87
C ILE A 54 18.76 6.85 12.33
N THR A 55 17.98 6.03 11.60
CA THR A 55 18.50 4.78 11.02
C THR A 55 19.64 5.05 10.05
N LYS A 56 19.52 6.07 9.20
CA LYS A 56 20.59 6.43 8.26
C LYS A 56 21.84 6.91 8.98
N THR A 57 21.72 7.71 10.03
CA THR A 57 22.88 8.23 10.77
C THR A 57 23.59 7.11 11.53
N VAL A 58 22.85 6.24 12.20
CA VAL A 58 23.42 5.10 12.92
C VAL A 58 24.12 4.13 11.96
N ASN A 59 23.47 3.78 10.85
CA ASN A 59 24.08 2.90 9.85
C ASN A 59 25.34 3.53 9.24
N LYS A 60 25.30 4.84 8.93
CA LYS A 60 26.47 5.54 8.39
C LYS A 60 27.64 5.56 9.37
N ALA A 61 27.38 5.81 10.65
CA ALA A 61 28.39 5.80 11.70
C ALA A 61 29.00 4.41 11.90
N ALA A 62 28.16 3.37 11.97
CA ALA A 62 28.63 1.99 12.07
C ALA A 62 29.47 1.59 10.83
N GLU A 63 29.04 1.98 9.63
CA GLU A 63 29.80 1.74 8.40
C GLU A 63 31.15 2.48 8.40
N SER A 64 31.23 3.72 8.90
CA SER A 64 32.51 4.43 8.98
C SER A 64 33.46 3.74 9.95
N GLU A 65 32.98 3.37 11.14
CA GLU A 65 33.82 2.68 12.13
C GLU A 65 34.34 1.32 11.62
N LEU A 66 33.48 0.54 10.97
CA LEU A 66 33.88 -0.75 10.40
C LEU A 66 34.91 -0.58 9.28
N ARG A 67 34.76 0.44 8.42
CA ARG A 67 35.70 0.70 7.33
C ARG A 67 37.01 1.31 7.81
N GLU A 68 36.98 2.16 8.82
CA GLU A 68 38.18 2.67 9.48
C GLU A 68 39.01 1.52 10.04
N ARG A 69 38.37 0.56 10.72
CA ARG A 69 39.05 -0.61 11.28
C ARG A 69 39.55 -1.61 10.22
N ALA A 70 38.83 -1.78 9.12
CA ALA A 70 39.13 -2.83 8.14
C ALA A 70 40.01 -2.38 6.97
N LEU A 71 39.88 -1.13 6.53
CA LEU A 71 40.46 -0.61 5.28
C LEU A 71 41.19 0.73 5.47
N ASP A 72 41.53 1.09 6.72
CA ASP A 72 42.08 2.39 7.11
C ASP A 72 41.24 3.57 6.58
N GLY A 73 39.92 3.40 6.51
CA GLY A 73 38.99 4.45 6.08
C GLY A 73 38.93 4.67 4.56
N LYS A 74 39.55 3.81 3.74
CA LYS A 74 39.45 3.92 2.27
C LYS A 74 38.01 3.65 1.80
N MET A 75 37.34 4.70 1.32
CA MET A 75 36.03 4.59 0.66
C MET A 75 36.23 4.40 -0.84
N SER A 76 36.11 3.17 -1.35
CA SER A 76 36.04 2.97 -2.79
C SER A 76 34.72 3.54 -3.32
N LEU A 77 34.81 4.49 -4.23
CA LEU A 77 33.65 5.11 -4.88
C LEU A 77 32.97 4.09 -5.80
N VAL A 78 32.01 3.32 -5.30
CA VAL A 78 31.13 2.53 -6.18
C VAL A 78 30.16 3.49 -6.83
N LYS A 79 30.31 3.69 -8.15
CA LYS A 79 29.41 4.52 -8.97
C LYS A 79 27.97 4.12 -8.70
N LYS A 80 27.17 5.01 -8.14
CA LYS A 80 25.71 4.87 -8.10
C LYS A 80 25.21 4.98 -9.55
N THR A 81 25.01 3.85 -10.21
CA THR A 81 24.38 3.84 -11.54
C THR A 81 23.01 4.51 -11.43
N PRO A 82 22.72 5.55 -12.22
CA PRO A 82 21.37 6.11 -12.24
C PRO A 82 20.42 5.03 -12.75
N ALA A 83 19.33 4.79 -12.00
CA ALA A 83 18.24 3.96 -12.48
C ALA A 83 17.78 4.52 -13.82
N VAL A 84 18.04 3.76 -14.89
CA VAL A 84 17.65 4.08 -16.26
C VAL A 84 16.14 4.32 -16.27
N LYS A 85 15.73 5.57 -16.51
CA LYS A 85 14.37 5.88 -16.94
C LYS A 85 14.25 5.45 -18.40
N LYS A 86 13.49 4.39 -18.65
CA LYS A 86 12.75 4.18 -19.90
C LYS A 86 11.28 4.44 -19.60
#